data_AF-A0A1D1ZGV3-F1
#
_entry.id   AF-A0A1D1ZGV3-F1
#
_cell.length_a   1.000
_cell.length_b   1.000
_cell.length_c   1.000
_cell.angle_alpha   90.00
_cell.angle_beta   90.00
_cell.angle_gamma   90.00
#
_symmetry.space_group_name_H-M   'P 1'
#
loop_
_entity.id
_entity.type
_entity.pdbx_description
1 polymer ?
#
loop_
_entity_poly.entity_id
_entity_poly.type
_entity_poly.pdbx_seq_one_letter_code
_entity_poly.pdbx_strand_id
1 'polypeptide(L)'
;MAVEVCVKAAVGAPDVLGDCPFSQRVLLTLDEKEIPYQVKLIDVSNKPEWFLEISPEGKVPVINFGDGEWTPDSDVITQLLEEKYPEPSLVTPPEFAAVCVPLPSSCSLHPPSVRLSRSFLVVCFVAVKHRKTCLVWRKTL
;
A
#
# COMPACT_ATOMS: atom_id res chain seq x y z
N MET A 1 16.45 -5.18 -13.41
CA MET A 1 15.19 -5.95 -13.51
C MET A 1 14.10 -5.10 -12.89
N ALA A 2 12.87 -5.15 -13.41
CA ALA A 2 11.78 -4.29 -12.93
C ALA A 2 11.13 -4.89 -11.68
N VAL A 3 10.72 -4.03 -10.74
CA VAL A 3 9.93 -4.46 -9.57
C VAL A 3 8.54 -4.86 -10.05
N GLU A 4 8.05 -6.02 -9.61
CA GLU A 4 6.70 -6.49 -9.93
C GLU A 4 5.90 -6.67 -8.64
N VAL A 5 4.63 -6.29 -8.65
CA VAL A 5 3.74 -6.43 -7.49
C VAL A 5 2.41 -7.05 -7.92
N CYS A 6 2.04 -8.15 -7.26
CA CYS A 6 0.75 -8.81 -7.41
C CYS A 6 -0.23 -8.23 -6.39
N VAL A 7 -1.36 -7.68 -6.87
CA VAL A 7 -2.39 -7.06 -6.03
C VAL A 7 -3.77 -7.61 -6.35
N LYS A 8 -4.70 -7.44 -5.41
CA LYS A 8 -6.09 -7.88 -5.59
C LYS A 8 -6.76 -7.11 -6.74
N ALA A 9 -7.40 -7.82 -7.66
CA ALA A 9 -8.33 -7.26 -8.64
C ALA A 9 -9.74 -7.06 -8.05
N ALA A 10 -10.54 -6.17 -8.63
CA ALA A 10 -11.91 -5.96 -8.20
C ALA A 10 -12.79 -7.18 -8.53
N VAL A 11 -13.71 -7.52 -7.62
CA VAL A 11 -14.59 -8.68 -7.80
C VAL A 11 -15.50 -8.43 -9.01
N GLY A 12 -15.42 -9.30 -10.03
CA GLY A 12 -16.19 -9.17 -11.27
C GLY A 12 -15.59 -8.22 -12.32
N ALA A 13 -14.44 -7.60 -12.04
CA ALA A 13 -13.71 -6.77 -13.00
C ALA A 13 -12.18 -6.99 -12.85
N PRO A 14 -11.60 -8.00 -13.52
CA PRO A 14 -10.20 -8.38 -13.35
C PRO A 14 -9.20 -7.31 -13.78
N ASP A 15 -9.60 -6.39 -14.66
CA ASP A 15 -8.77 -5.29 -15.16
C ASP A 15 -8.78 -4.05 -14.25
N VAL A 16 -9.46 -4.11 -13.10
CA VAL A 16 -9.61 -3.00 -12.15
C VAL A 16 -8.94 -3.32 -10.83
N LEU A 17 -8.26 -2.34 -10.25
CA LEU A 17 -7.67 -2.46 -8.91
C LEU A 17 -8.76 -2.73 -7.86
N GLY A 18 -8.54 -3.75 -7.03
CA GLY A 18 -9.46 -4.17 -5.99
C GLY A 18 -9.38 -3.35 -4.71
N ASP A 19 -10.19 -3.74 -3.73
CA ASP A 19 -10.41 -3.06 -2.45
C ASP A 19 -9.52 -3.61 -1.30
N CYS A 20 -8.31 -4.10 -1.60
CA CYS A 20 -7.42 -4.67 -0.59
C CYS A 20 -6.56 -3.57 0.10
N PRO A 21 -6.74 -3.31 1.41
CA PRO A 21 -5.97 -2.29 2.11
C PRO A 21 -4.48 -2.63 2.18
N PHE A 22 -4.13 -3.91 2.26
CA PHE A 22 -2.74 -4.37 2.30
C PHE A 22 -2.02 -4.15 0.97
N SER A 23 -2.70 -4.39 -0.15
CA SER A 23 -2.16 -4.09 -1.48
C SER A 23 -2.00 -2.58 -1.68
N GLN A 24 -2.99 -1.80 -1.25
CA GLN A 24 -2.92 -0.33 -1.34
C GLN A 24 -1.73 0.22 -0.56
N ARG A 25 -1.45 -0.31 0.64
CA ARG A 25 -0.26 0.08 1.42
C ARG A 25 1.03 -0.09 0.63
N VAL A 26 1.24 -1.26 0.02
CA VAL A 26 2.45 -1.52 -0.78
C VAL A 26 2.54 -0.59 -1.99
N LEU A 27 1.43 -0.39 -2.71
CA LEU A 27 1.38 0.53 -3.86
C LEU A 27 1.72 1.97 -3.46
N LEU A 28 1.17 2.45 -2.34
CA LEU A 28 1.49 3.78 -1.82
C LEU A 28 2.97 3.92 -1.42
N THR A 29 3.55 2.90 -0.78
CA THR A 29 4.97 2.88 -0.44
C THR A 29 5.85 2.97 -1.69
N LEU A 30 5.49 2.23 -2.75
CA LEU A 30 6.20 2.26 -4.02
C LEU A 30 6.07 3.63 -4.72
N ASP A 31 4.87 4.22 -4.72
CA ASP A 31 4.59 5.53 -5.31
C ASP A 31 5.33 6.66 -4.59
N GLU A 32 5.33 6.66 -3.26
CA GLU A 32 6.00 7.70 -2.45
C GLU A 32 7.52 7.61 -2.57
N LYS A 33 8.05 6.40 -2.77
CA LYS A 33 9.47 6.18 -3.08
C LYS A 33 9.83 6.41 -4.55
N GLU A 34 8.85 6.76 -5.39
CA GLU A 34 9.02 6.97 -6.84
C GLU A 34 9.70 5.78 -7.55
N ILE A 35 9.46 4.55 -7.07
CA ILE A 35 10.05 3.34 -7.64
C ILE A 35 9.23 2.94 -8.87
N PRO A 36 9.83 2.65 -10.03
CA PRO A 36 9.10 2.10 -11.16
C PRO A 36 8.76 0.63 -10.91
N TYR A 37 7.48 0.29 -10.91
CA TYR A 37 6.98 -1.07 -10.72
C TYR A 37 5.91 -1.46 -11.75
N GLN A 38 5.69 -2.76 -11.92
CA GLN A 38 4.60 -3.32 -12.71
C GLN A 38 3.54 -3.95 -11.79
N VAL A 39 2.29 -3.57 -11.98
CA VAL A 39 1.15 -4.12 -11.24
C VAL A 39 0.57 -5.31 -11.99
N LYS A 40 0.50 -6.45 -11.31
CA LYS A 40 -0.23 -7.64 -11.78
C LYS A 40 -1.51 -7.77 -10.96
N LEU A 41 -2.65 -7.60 -11.63
CA LEU A 41 -3.97 -7.75 -11.01
C LEU A 41 -4.32 -9.24 -10.92
N ILE A 42 -4.61 -9.71 -9.71
CA ILE A 42 -4.97 -11.10 -9.43
C ILE A 42 -6.42 -11.16 -8.99
N ASP A 43 -7.23 -11.88 -9.75
CA ASP A 43 -8.58 -12.25 -9.32
C ASP A 43 -8.47 -13.32 -8.23
N VAL A 44 -8.85 -12.98 -7.01
CA VAL A 44 -8.80 -13.89 -5.86
C VAL A 44 -9.89 -14.97 -5.96
N SER A 45 -10.96 -14.72 -6.71
CA SER A 45 -12.02 -15.70 -7.01
C SER A 45 -11.59 -16.70 -8.08
N ASN A 46 -10.72 -16.28 -9.01
CA ASN A 46 -10.20 -17.12 -10.08
C ASN A 46 -8.67 -16.98 -10.17
N LYS A 47 -7.96 -17.65 -9.25
CA LYS A 47 -6.50 -17.52 -9.15
C LYS A 47 -5.83 -18.23 -10.33
N PRO A 48 -4.98 -17.55 -11.11
CA PRO A 48 -4.28 -18.19 -12.22
C PRO A 48 -3.21 -19.15 -11.69
N GLU A 49 -2.93 -20.22 -12.45
CA GLU A 49 -2.02 -21.29 -12.04
C GLU A 49 -0.60 -20.78 -11.75
N TRP A 50 -0.08 -19.89 -12.60
CA TRP A 50 1.24 -19.27 -12.40
C TRP A 50 1.37 -18.49 -11.08
N PHE A 51 0.26 -17.96 -10.56
CA PHE A 51 0.26 -17.25 -9.27
C PHE A 51 0.31 -18.21 -8.09
N LEU A 52 -0.29 -19.40 -8.22
CA LEU A 52 -0.23 -20.44 -7.19
C LEU A 52 1.15 -21.10 -7.12
N GLU A 53 1.87 -21.17 -8.24
CA GLU A 53 3.28 -21.61 -8.25
C GLU A 53 4.18 -20.65 -7.46
N ILE A 54 3.90 -19.35 -7.56
CA ILE A 54 4.63 -18.29 -6.86
C ILE A 54 4.23 -18.22 -5.37
N SER A 55 2.92 -18.22 -5.10
CA SER A 55 2.34 -18.11 -3.78
C SER A 55 1.36 -19.27 -3.57
N PRO A 56 1.80 -20.40 -3.00
CA PRO A 56 0.93 -21.55 -2.76
C PRO A 56 -0.20 -21.22 -1.78
N GLU A 57 -0.01 -20.22 -0.92
CA GLU A 57 -1.04 -19.68 -0.04
C GLU A 57 -2.10 -18.86 -0.80
N GLY A 58 -1.76 -18.38 -2.00
CA GLY A 58 -2.61 -17.56 -2.85
C GLY A 58 -3.07 -16.27 -2.15
N LYS A 59 -2.18 -15.68 -1.34
CA LYS A 59 -2.39 -14.43 -0.60
C LYS A 59 -1.84 -13.26 -1.39
N VAL A 60 -2.46 -12.10 -1.26
CA VAL A 60 -2.02 -10.83 -1.86
C VAL A 60 -1.92 -9.77 -0.75
N PRO A 61 -0.96 -8.82 -0.82
CA PRO A 61 0.01 -8.59 -1.90
C PRO A 61 1.23 -9.51 -1.85
N VAL A 62 1.89 -9.66 -3.01
CA VAL A 62 3.20 -10.32 -3.16
C VAL A 62 4.07 -9.45 -4.07
N ILE A 63 5.34 -9.25 -3.74
CA ILE A 63 6.28 -8.44 -4.52
C ILE A 63 7.47 -9.27 -5.00
N ASN A 64 8.03 -8.91 -6.14
CA ASN A 64 9.30 -9.40 -6.65
C ASN A 64 10.20 -8.19 -6.95
N PHE A 65 11.42 -8.17 -6.41
CA PHE A 65 12.35 -7.06 -6.61
C PHE A 65 13.19 -7.21 -7.89
N GLY A 66 12.85 -8.18 -8.74
CA GLY A 66 13.60 -8.56 -9.92
C GLY A 66 14.63 -9.66 -9.67
N ASP A 67 14.72 -10.18 -8.44
CA ASP A 67 15.58 -11.29 -8.01
C ASP A 67 14.98 -12.68 -8.31
N GLY A 68 13.71 -12.73 -8.74
CA GLY A 68 13.00 -13.99 -8.98
C GLY A 68 12.38 -14.58 -7.72
N GLU A 69 12.69 -14.03 -6.55
CA GLU A 69 12.06 -14.37 -5.28
C GLU A 69 10.81 -13.51 -5.06
N TRP A 70 9.73 -14.16 -4.62
CA TRP A 70 8.46 -13.50 -4.36
C TRP A 70 8.20 -13.45 -2.86
N THR A 71 8.09 -12.24 -2.32
CA THR A 71 7.87 -12.01 -0.89
C THR A 71 6.41 -11.69 -0.61
N PRO A 72 5.71 -12.50 0.20
CA PRO A 72 4.37 -12.19 0.69
C PRO A 72 4.43 -11.23 1.90
N ASP A 73 3.25 -10.85 2.40
CA ASP A 73 3.01 -9.99 3.58
C ASP A 73 3.37 -8.51 3.42
N SER A 74 2.37 -7.64 3.51
CA SER A 74 2.56 -6.20 3.33
C SER A 74 3.53 -5.58 4.33
N ASP A 75 3.58 -6.08 5.57
CA ASP A 75 4.50 -5.56 6.58
C ASP A 75 5.96 -5.83 6.19
N VAL A 76 6.26 -7.09 5.85
CA VAL A 76 7.59 -7.52 5.39
C VAL A 76 7.98 -6.79 4.10
N ILE A 77 7.05 -6.69 3.14
CA ILE A 77 7.29 -5.96 1.89
C ILE A 77 7.67 -4.50 2.16
N THR A 78 6.94 -3.79 3.02
CA THR A 78 7.26 -2.39 3.32
C THR A 78 8.60 -2.24 4.06
N GLN A 79 8.97 -3.18 4.93
CA GLN A 79 10.27 -3.19 5.58
C GLN A 79 11.40 -3.42 4.57
N LEU A 80 11.25 -4.40 3.67
CA LEU A 80 12.22 -4.65 2.61
C LEU A 80 12.36 -3.49 1.64
N LEU A 81 11.26 -2.78 1.34
CA LEU A 81 11.30 -1.56 0.54
C LEU A 81 12.07 -0.45 1.25
N GLU A 82 11.93 -0.31 2.57
CA GLU A 82 12.70 0.66 3.35
C GLU A 82 14.18 0.29 3.42
N GLU A 83 14.50 -1.00 3.56
CA GLU A 83 15.89 -1.50 3.58
C GLU A 83 16.59 -1.35 2.22
N LYS A 84 15.91 -1.69 1.12
CA LYS A 84 16.46 -1.57 -0.24
C LYS A 84 16.49 -0.13 -0.74
N TYR A 85 15.51 0.69 -0.37
CA TYR A 85 15.35 2.08 -0.82
C TYR A 85 15.16 3.00 0.40
N PRO A 86 16.25 3.38 1.09
CA PRO A 86 16.17 4.16 2.34
C PRO A 86 15.71 5.62 2.13
N GLU A 87 15.77 6.13 0.90
CA GLU A 87 15.36 7.49 0.55
C GLU A 87 14.19 7.45 -0.44
N PRO A 88 13.12 8.24 -0.22
CA PRO A 88 12.78 8.96 1.01
C PRO A 88 12.42 7.99 2.16
N SER A 89 12.81 8.34 3.38
CA SER A 89 12.49 7.49 4.54
C SER A 89 11.01 7.59 4.91
N LEU A 90 10.35 6.44 5.00
CA LEU A 90 8.95 6.31 5.40
C LEU A 90 8.80 5.70 6.80
N VAL A 91 9.89 5.67 7.57
CA VAL A 91 9.86 5.19 8.95
C VAL A 91 9.01 6.14 9.79
N THR A 92 7.88 5.61 10.27
CA THR A 92 7.09 6.30 11.29
C THR A 92 7.90 6.40 12.58
N PRO A 93 8.06 7.60 13.16
CA PRO A 93 8.64 7.74 14.49
C PRO A 93 7.85 6.89 15.50
N PRO A 94 8.52 6.25 16.47
CA PRO A 94 7.86 5.38 17.44
C PRO A 94 6.78 6.11 18.26
N GLU A 95 6.86 7.44 18.40
CA GLU A 95 5.82 8.24 19.06
C GLU A 95 4.48 8.29 18.30
N PHE A 96 4.45 8.01 16.99
CA PHE A 96 3.23 8.03 16.17
C PHE A 96 2.77 6.63 15.73
N ALA A 97 3.57 5.59 15.96
CA ALA A 97 3.24 4.20 15.59
C ALA A 97 2.06 3.60 16.40
N ALA A 98 1.70 4.22 17.53
CA ALA A 98 0.69 3.71 18.47
C ALA A 98 -0.62 4.51 18.53
N VAL A 99 -0.97 5.31 17.49
CA VAL A 99 -2.20 6.12 17.53
C VAL A 99 -3.44 5.29 17.20
N CYS A 100 -3.92 4.57 18.21
CA CYS A 100 -5.35 4.58 18.54
C CYS A 100 -5.52 5.49 19.76
N VAL A 101 -5.16 6.77 19.62
CA VAL A 101 -5.55 7.76 20.63
C VAL A 101 -7.02 8.07 20.34
N PRO A 102 -7.95 7.88 21.30
CA PRO A 102 -9.29 8.41 21.16
C PRO A 102 -9.14 9.91 20.90
N LEU A 103 -9.68 10.41 19.78
CA LEU A 103 -9.76 11.84 19.54
C LEU A 103 -10.29 12.51 20.82
N PRO A 104 -9.53 13.40 21.48
CA PRO A 104 -10.06 14.09 22.63
C PRO A 104 -11.29 14.88 22.17
N SER A 105 -12.42 14.64 22.81
CA SER A 105 -13.74 15.21 22.52
C SER A 105 -13.82 16.74 22.58
N SER A 106 -12.70 17.40 22.90
CA SER A 106 -12.58 18.84 23.05
C SER A 106 -11.34 19.35 22.33
N CYS A 107 -11.25 19.17 21.02
CA CYS A 107 -10.31 19.91 20.20
C CYS A 107 -11.09 20.74 19.17
N SER A 108 -11.44 21.96 19.56
CA SER A 108 -11.91 22.99 18.62
C SER A 108 -10.74 23.34 17.72
N LEU A 109 -10.70 22.73 16.52
CA LEU A 109 -9.79 23.08 15.45
C LEU A 109 -10.08 24.52 14.98
N HIS A 110 -9.27 25.47 15.43
CA HIS A 110 -8.89 26.56 14.53
C HIS A 110 -7.79 26.02 13.63
N PRO A 111 -7.92 26.09 12.29
CA PRO A 111 -6.86 25.63 11.41
C PRO A 111 -5.73 26.66 11.42
N PRO A 112 -4.49 26.32 11.85
CA PRO A 112 -3.35 27.04 11.34
C PRO A 112 -3.20 26.64 9.87
N SER A 113 -2.99 27.63 9.02
CA SER A 113 -2.66 27.47 7.60
C SER A 113 -1.33 26.73 7.45
N VAL A 114 -1.36 25.40 7.56
CA VAL A 114 -0.21 24.55 7.25
C VAL A 114 -0.29 24.21 5.77
N ARG A 115 0.65 24.75 5.00
CA ARG A 115 0.85 24.43 3.60
C ARG A 115 1.13 22.93 3.50
N LEU A 116 0.12 22.15 3.10
CA LEU A 116 0.21 20.71 2.84
C LEU A 116 1.31 20.47 1.78
N SER A 117 2.47 20.01 2.22
CA SER A 117 3.39 19.31 1.33
C SER A 117 2.85 17.90 1.11
N ARG A 118 3.01 17.37 -0.12
CA ARG A 118 2.52 16.06 -0.55
C ARG A 118 2.92 14.92 0.42
N SER A 119 4.06 15.03 1.10
CA SER A 119 4.55 14.02 2.04
C SER A 119 3.68 13.79 3.28
N PHE A 120 2.84 14.76 3.68
CA PHE A 120 2.00 14.59 4.88
C PHE A 120 0.75 13.72 4.64
N LEU A 121 0.39 13.42 3.39
CA LEU A 121 -0.82 12.65 3.11
C LEU A 121 -0.67 11.15 3.44
N VAL A 122 0.56 10.63 3.44
CA VAL A 122 0.85 9.19 3.63
C VAL A 122 0.67 8.77 5.09
N VAL A 123 1.00 9.64 6.05
CA VAL A 123 0.95 9.31 7.49
C VAL A 123 -0.49 9.08 7.99
N CYS A 124 -1.51 9.69 7.36
CA CYS A 124 -2.90 9.54 7.80
C CYS A 124 -3.57 8.22 7.37
N PHE A 125 -2.98 7.41 6.49
CA PHE A 125 -3.67 6.22 5.96
C PHE A 125 -3.53 4.94 6.81
N VAL A 126 -2.73 4.96 7.88
CA VAL A 126 -2.54 3.79 8.75
C VAL A 126 -3.71 3.58 9.75
N ALA A 127 -4.67 4.50 9.85
CA ALA A 127 -5.72 4.44 10.87
C ALA A 127 -7.16 4.59 10.34
N VAL A 128 -7.64 3.70 9.45
CA VAL A 128 -9.10 3.49 9.29
C VAL A 128 -9.40 2.00 9.01
N LYS A 129 -9.51 1.20 10.07
CA LYS A 129 -9.99 -0.20 9.98
C LYS A 129 -11.50 -0.33 9.73
N HIS A 130 -12.27 0.76 9.68
CA HIS A 130 -13.71 0.68 9.37
C HIS A 130 -14.24 1.99 8.75
N ARG A 131 -14.23 2.11 7.42
CA ARG A 131 -15.38 2.57 6.62
C ARG A 131 -15.06 2.54 5.12
N LYS A 132 -16.03 2.02 4.38
CA LYS A 132 -16.06 1.80 2.94
C LYS A 132 -16.00 3.14 2.20
N THR A 133 -14.88 3.45 1.54
CA THR A 133 -14.82 4.16 0.24
C THR A 133 -13.35 4.30 -0.16
N CYS A 134 -12.89 3.46 -1.08
CA CYS A 134 -11.69 3.74 -1.86
C CYS A 134 -12.04 4.86 -2.86
N LEU A 135 -11.62 6.09 -2.58
CA LEU A 135 -11.55 7.13 -3.60
C LEU A 135 -10.33 6.80 -4.47
N VAL A 136 -10.61 6.20 -5.63
CA VAL A 136 -9.68 6.06 -6.74
C VAL A 136 -9.15 7.46 -7.09
N TRP A 137 -7.90 7.75 -6.78
CA TRP A 137 -7.25 8.98 -7.21
C TRP A 137 -6.81 8.80 -8.66
N ARG A 138 -7.72 9.12 -9.59
CA ARG A 138 -7.43 9.23 -11.02
C ARG A 138 -6.50 10.45 -11.19
N LYS A 139 -5.19 10.23 -11.32
CA LYS A 139 -4.27 11.27 -11.86
C LYS A 139 -4.77 11.59 -13.27
N THR A 140 -5.45 12.72 -13.40
CA THR A 140 -5.70 13.33 -14.71
C THR A 140 -4.46 14.15 -15.03
N LEU A 141 -3.94 13.98 -16.25
CA LEU A 141 -2.82 14.74 -16.81
C LEU A 141 -3.04 16.25 -16.68
#